data_AF-A0A662HZK6-F1
#
_entry.id   AF-A0A662HZK6-F1
#
_cell.length_a   1.000
_cell.length_b   1.000
_cell.length_c   1.000
_cell.angle_alpha   90.00
_cell.angle_beta   90.00
_cell.angle_gamma   90.00
#
_symmetry.space_group_name_H-M   'P 1'
#
loop_
_entity.id
_entity.type
_entity.pdbx_description
1 polymer ?
#
loop_
_entity_poly.entity_id
_entity_poly.type
_entity_poly.pdbx_seq_one_letter_code
_entity_poly.pdbx_strand_id
1 'polypeptide(L)'
;MKRIDKEKISEKVANLIYEFIFSKVERKEDILDLIVEVKFLDDQNLDVDVYLEVNPFSGIDPKKLIEEAIEESLRKAESLLKESKDES
;
A
#
# COMPACT_ATOMS: atom_id res chain seq x y z
N MET A 1 19.82 -7.40 -18.04
CA MET A 1 18.66 -7.35 -17.12
C MET A 1 18.68 -6.00 -16.42
N LYS A 2 17.71 -5.11 -16.66
CA LYS A 2 17.58 -3.88 -15.86
C LYS A 2 17.35 -4.34 -14.41
N ARG A 3 18.19 -3.89 -13.46
CA ARG A 3 17.93 -4.14 -12.03
C ARG A 3 16.63 -3.44 -11.71
N ILE A 4 15.62 -4.21 -11.33
CA ILE A 4 14.42 -3.67 -10.72
C ILE A 4 14.89 -2.97 -9.44
N ASP A 5 14.60 -1.69 -9.32
CA ASP A 5 14.88 -0.94 -8.10
C ASP A 5 13.83 -1.34 -7.06
N LYS A 6 14.16 -2.40 -6.31
CA LYS A 6 13.28 -3.01 -5.31
C LYS A 6 12.89 -1.98 -4.25
N GLU A 7 13.82 -1.16 -3.80
CA GLU A 7 13.53 -0.10 -2.81
C GLU A 7 12.47 0.86 -3.34
N LYS A 8 12.63 1.31 -4.59
CA LYS A 8 11.65 2.21 -5.23
C LYS A 8 10.26 1.58 -5.38
N ILE A 9 10.17 0.28 -5.67
CA ILE A 9 8.88 -0.41 -5.76
C ILE A 9 8.25 -0.56 -4.37
N SER A 10 9.03 -0.99 -3.37
CA SER A 10 8.55 -1.12 -1.99
C SER A 10 8.02 0.21 -1.47
N GLU A 11 8.78 1.29 -1.67
CA GLU A 11 8.36 2.64 -1.29
C GLU A 11 7.09 3.07 -2.04
N LYS A 12 7.00 2.75 -3.35
CA LYS A 12 5.81 3.08 -4.14
C LYS A 12 4.56 2.36 -3.64
N VAL A 13 4.66 1.06 -3.34
CA VAL A 13 3.54 0.27 -2.80
C VAL A 13 3.14 0.79 -1.43
N ALA A 14 4.10 1.06 -0.54
CA ALA A 14 3.82 1.64 0.77
C ALA A 14 3.07 2.97 0.65
N ASN A 15 3.55 3.87 -0.23
CA ASN A 15 2.90 5.16 -0.48
C ASN A 15 1.48 5.01 -1.02
N LEU A 16 1.22 4.05 -1.92
CA LEU A 16 -0.13 3.80 -2.42
C LEU A 16 -1.09 3.35 -1.30
N ILE A 17 -0.61 2.51 -0.37
CA ILE A 17 -1.39 2.06 0.79
C ILE A 17 -1.70 3.24 1.70
N TYR A 18 -0.68 4.06 2.03
CA TYR A 18 -0.86 5.29 2.80
C TYR A 18 -1.89 6.21 2.15
N GLU A 19 -1.73 6.53 0.87
CA GLU A 19 -2.66 7.39 0.12
C GLU A 19 -4.09 6.83 0.13
N PHE A 20 -4.25 5.52 -0.05
CA PHE A 20 -5.56 4.89 -0.03
C PHE A 20 -6.24 5.05 1.33
N ILE A 21 -5.57 4.66 2.42
CA ILE A 21 -6.13 4.73 3.78
C ILE A 21 -6.53 6.17 4.10
N PHE A 22 -5.64 7.14 3.89
CA PHE A 22 -5.95 8.56 4.15
C PHE A 22 -7.02 9.14 3.23
N SER A 23 -7.27 8.55 2.05
CA SER A 23 -8.35 8.98 1.16
C SER A 23 -9.74 8.47 1.57
N LYS A 24 -9.79 7.38 2.36
CA LYS A 24 -11.03 6.75 2.81
C LYS A 24 -11.51 7.25 4.17
N VAL A 25 -10.66 7.98 4.89
CA VAL A 25 -10.97 8.52 6.21
C VAL A 25 -11.33 10.01 6.08
N GLU A 26 -12.51 10.40 6.57
CA GLU A 26 -12.99 11.78 6.52
C GLU A 26 -12.15 12.73 7.38
N ARG A 27 -11.76 12.26 8.58
CA ARG A 27 -10.98 13.01 9.57
C ARG A 27 -9.66 12.29 9.83
N LYS A 28 -8.55 12.89 9.40
CA LYS A 28 -7.23 12.23 9.47
C LYS A 28 -6.83 11.85 10.90
N GLU A 29 -7.29 12.60 11.89
CA GLU A 29 -7.14 12.35 13.32
C GLU A 29 -7.83 11.07 13.82
N ASP A 30 -8.72 10.46 13.04
CA ASP A 30 -9.28 9.15 13.36
C ASP A 30 -8.29 8.00 13.09
N ILE A 31 -7.16 8.26 12.42
CA ILE A 31 -6.03 7.34 12.33
C ILE A 31 -5.09 7.65 13.51
N LEU A 32 -4.98 6.71 14.44
CA LEU A 32 -4.13 6.86 15.63
C LEU A 32 -2.69 6.40 15.36
N ASP A 33 -2.54 5.30 14.62
CA ASP A 33 -1.25 4.79 14.18
C ASP A 33 -1.39 4.03 12.86
N LEU A 34 -0.37 4.11 12.00
CA LEU A 34 -0.32 3.39 10.73
C LEU A 34 1.12 3.03 10.39
N ILE A 35 1.39 1.74 10.40
CA ILE A 35 2.68 1.15 10.03
C ILE A 35 2.46 0.32 8.78
N VAL A 36 3.25 0.60 7.74
CA VAL A 36 3.26 -0.14 6.48
C VAL A 36 4.67 -0.66 6.25
N GLU A 37 4.83 -1.97 6.26
CA GLU A 37 6.09 -2.63 5.93
C GLU A 37 5.95 -3.37 4.59
N VAL A 38 6.85 -3.07 3.65
CA VAL A 38 6.88 -3.73 2.34
C VAL A 38 8.27 -4.31 2.10
N LYS A 39 8.36 -5.63 1.98
CA LYS A 39 9.61 -6.36 1.81
C LYS A 39 9.54 -7.24 0.57
N PHE A 40 10.66 -7.39 -0.13
CA PHE A 40 10.77 -8.40 -1.18
C PHE A 40 11.17 -9.73 -0.54
N LEU A 41 10.40 -10.78 -0.79
CA LEU A 41 10.79 -12.15 -0.44
C LEU A 41 11.78 -12.71 -1.46
N ASP A 42 11.61 -12.35 -2.74
CA ASP A 42 12.52 -12.70 -3.82
C ASP A 42 12.48 -11.64 -4.96
N ASP A 43 12.77 -12.03 -6.22
CA ASP A 43 12.72 -11.12 -7.36
C ASP A 43 11.30 -10.88 -7.91
N GLN A 44 10.32 -11.68 -7.50
CA GLN A 44 8.96 -11.70 -8.03
C GLN A 44 7.88 -11.57 -6.94
N ASN A 45 8.22 -11.83 -5.67
CA ASN A 45 7.28 -11.83 -4.56
C ASN A 45 7.54 -10.67 -3.59
N LEU A 46 6.45 -9.99 -3.24
CA LEU A 46 6.38 -8.93 -2.23
C LEU A 46 5.58 -9.42 -1.02
N ASP A 47 6.08 -9.10 0.16
CA ASP A 47 5.40 -9.25 1.44
C ASP A 47 4.98 -7.87 1.94
N VAL A 48 3.72 -7.74 2.35
CA VAL A 48 3.10 -6.47 2.73
C VAL A 48 2.39 -6.66 4.05
N ASP A 49 2.96 -6.07 5.10
CA ASP A 49 2.38 -6.04 6.43
C ASP A 49 1.85 -4.64 6.73
N VAL A 50 0.59 -4.55 7.16
CA VAL A 50 -0.05 -3.29 7.51
C VAL A 50 -0.67 -3.40 8.90
N TYR A 51 -0.27 -2.50 9.78
CA TYR A 51 -0.92 -2.26 11.06
C TYR A 51 -1.63 -0.92 11.01
N LEU A 52 -2.92 -0.91 11.37
CA LEU A 52 -3.72 0.30 11.43
C LEU A 52 -4.48 0.33 12.76
N GLU A 53 -4.23 1.38 13.53
CA GLU A 53 -4.98 1.72 14.73
C GLU A 53 -5.86 2.93 14.44
N VAL A 54 -7.15 2.82 14.74
CA VAL A 54 -8.13 3.88 14.50
C VAL A 54 -8.85 4.26 15.79
N ASN A 55 -9.36 5.48 15.81
CA ASN A 55 -10.23 5.95 16.87
C ASN A 55 -11.44 5.01 17.00
N PRO A 56 -11.70 4.40 18.19
CA PRO A 56 -12.77 3.43 18.37
C PRO A 56 -14.17 4.04 18.17
N PHE A 57 -14.30 5.37 18.22
CA PHE A 57 -15.57 6.08 17.99
C PHE A 57 -15.77 6.56 16.54
N SER A 58 -14.81 6.30 15.66
CA SER A 58 -14.88 6.70 14.24
C SER A 58 -15.87 5.85 13.43
N GLY A 59 -16.19 4.64 13.90
CA GLY A 59 -16.99 3.66 13.15
C GLY A 59 -16.23 3.02 11.97
N ILE A 60 -14.93 3.29 11.82
CA ILE A 60 -14.07 2.67 10.82
C ILE A 60 -13.79 1.22 11.21
N ASP A 61 -13.93 0.31 10.25
CA ASP A 61 -13.42 -1.06 10.37
C ASP A 61 -11.96 -1.08 9.89
N PRO A 62 -10.97 -1.13 10.80
CA PRO A 62 -9.57 -1.06 10.41
C PRO A 62 -9.15 -2.25 9.56
N LYS A 63 -9.70 -3.45 9.81
CA LYS A 63 -9.33 -4.65 9.07
C LYS A 63 -9.79 -4.55 7.63
N LYS A 64 -11.05 -4.16 7.42
CA LYS A 64 -11.60 -3.98 6.08
C LYS A 64 -10.85 -2.89 5.32
N LEU A 65 -10.52 -1.78 5.98
CA LEU A 65 -9.79 -0.69 5.35
C LEU A 65 -8.37 -1.12 4.91
N ILE A 66 -7.67 -1.93 5.72
CA ILE A 66 -6.39 -2.52 5.33
C ILE A 66 -6.54 -3.42 4.10
N GLU A 67 -7.51 -4.34 4.11
CA GLU A 67 -7.73 -5.28 3.01
C GLU A 67 -7.98 -4.54 1.68
N GLU A 68 -8.85 -3.53 1.70
CA GLU A 68 -9.12 -2.68 0.52
C GLU A 68 -7.87 -1.90 0.07
N ALA A 69 -7.09 -1.38 1.03
CA ALA A 69 -5.88 -0.62 0.73
C ALA A 69 -4.82 -1.48 0.05
N ILE A 70 -4.61 -2.71 0.52
CA ILE A 70 -3.65 -3.64 -0.07
C ILE A 70 -4.09 -4.02 -1.48
N GLU A 71 -5.35 -4.43 -1.67
CA GLU A 71 -5.86 -4.87 -2.97
C GLU A 71 -5.71 -3.77 -4.04
N GLU A 72 -6.18 -2.56 -3.75
CA GLU A 72 -6.13 -1.44 -4.69
C GLU A 72 -4.70 -0.97 -4.98
N SER A 73 -3.82 -1.01 -3.97
CA SER A 73 -2.42 -0.62 -4.13
C SER A 73 -1.65 -1.60 -5.00
N LEU A 74 -1.85 -2.91 -4.81
CA LEU A 74 -1.25 -3.95 -5.64
C LEU A 74 -1.75 -3.86 -7.09
N ARG A 75 -3.07 -3.66 -7.29
CA ARG A 75 -3.65 -3.48 -8.63
C ARG A 75 -3.04 -2.28 -9.36
N LYS A 76 -2.87 -1.14 -8.68
CA LYS A 76 -2.23 0.05 -9.24
C LYS A 76 -0.74 -0.18 -9.53
N ALA A 77 -0.02 -0.83 -8.63
CA ALA A 77 1.39 -1.16 -8.82
C ALA A 77 1.59 -2.06 -10.04
N GLU A 78 0.72 -3.06 -10.25
CA GLU A 78 0.74 -3.92 -11.43
C GLU A 78 0.50 -3.14 -12.73
N SER A 79 -0.45 -2.20 -12.75
CA SER A 79 -0.73 -1.37 -13.94
C SER A 79 0.50 -0.55 -14.34
N LEU A 80 1.15 0.11 -13.37
CA LEU A 80 2.35 0.91 -13.60
C LEU A 80 3.53 0.07 -14.12
N LEU A 81 3.66 -1.16 -13.62
CA LEU A 81 4.70 -2.10 -14.10
C LEU A 81 4.42 -2.63 -15.51
N LYS A 82 3.16 -2.67 -15.95
CA LYS A 82 2.79 -3.02 -17.33
C LYS A 82 3.04 -1.86 -18.28
N GLU A 83 2.58 -0.66 -17.94
CA GLU A 83 2.77 0.56 -18.74
C GLU A 83 4.25 0.85 -19.01
N SER A 84 5.12 0.67 -18.01
CA SER A 84 6.58 0.85 -18.18
C SER A 84 7.27 -0.19 -19.08
N LYS A 85 6.61 -1.32 -19.38
CA LYS A 85 7.10 -2.33 -20.34
C LYS A 85 6.66 -2.05 -21.77
N ASP A 86 5.50 -1.40 -21.95
CA ASP A 86 4.97 -1.07 -23.28
C ASP A 86 5.61 0.18 -23.88
N GLU A 87 6.27 1.03 -23.06
CA GLU A 87 7.06 2.18 -23.51
C GLU A 87 8.56 1.87 -23.79
N SER A 88 8.98 0.60 -23.78
CA SER A 88 10.37 0.16 -24.05
C SER A 88 10.54 -0.62 -25.35
#